data_AF-A0A2E4QVG1-F1
#
_entry.id   AF-A0A2E4QVG1-F1
#
_cell.length_a   1.000
_cell.length_b   1.000
_cell.length_c   1.000
_cell.angle_alpha   90.00
_cell.angle_beta   90.00
_cell.angle_gamma   90.00
#
_symmetry.space_group_name_H-M   'P 1'
#
loop_
_entity.id
_entity.type
_entity.pdbx_description
1 polymer ?
#
loop_
_entity_poly.entity_id
_entity_poly.type
_entity_poly.pdbx_seq_one_letter_code
_entity_poly.pdbx_strand_id
1 'polypeptide(L)'
;MMRVLAVLLFFVMTTMPALAQEAQDLIGRWKIISLDEERPEFSGEISIYQGDSGKLEGELVAQDAYAGNFGRALQGCSVTVSGEYVFVYSFIKEMLVWEVPNPPFGYVPDHFRMTWESEDALVGLVNGRLSVRWERIDPGLV
;
A
#
# COMPACT_ATOMS: atom_id res chain seq x y z
N MET A 1 61.75 -12.11 -9.66
CA MET A 1 61.27 -11.14 -8.65
C MET A 1 60.63 -9.95 -9.38
N MET A 2 59.30 -9.89 -9.47
CA MET A 2 58.52 -8.65 -9.56
C MET A 2 57.07 -8.97 -9.20
N ARG A 3 56.48 -8.14 -8.34
CA ARG A 3 55.20 -8.32 -7.66
C ARG A 3 54.06 -7.70 -8.49
N VAL A 4 52.93 -8.41 -8.52
CA VAL A 4 51.55 -7.96 -8.26
C VAL A 4 51.03 -6.72 -9.03
N LEU A 5 49.97 -6.93 -9.81
CA LEU A 5 48.71 -6.19 -9.58
C LEU A 5 47.51 -6.99 -10.12
N ALA A 6 46.78 -7.62 -9.19
CA ALA A 6 45.38 -7.98 -9.40
C ALA A 6 44.57 -6.70 -9.16
N VAL A 7 43.76 -6.30 -10.13
CA VAL A 7 42.65 -5.36 -9.91
C VAL A 7 41.38 -6.14 -10.16
N LEU A 8 40.74 -6.53 -9.07
CA LEU A 8 39.38 -7.05 -9.06
C LEU A 8 38.45 -5.96 -9.63
N LEU A 9 37.78 -6.26 -10.74
CA LEU A 9 36.52 -5.59 -11.08
C LEU A 9 35.43 -6.18 -10.18
N PHE A 10 35.13 -5.52 -9.07
CA PHE A 10 33.85 -5.66 -8.38
C PHE A 10 33.17 -4.30 -8.39
N PHE A 11 32.40 -4.06 -9.43
CA PHE A 11 31.45 -2.96 -9.48
C PHE A 11 30.18 -3.48 -10.16
N VAL A 12 29.02 -3.09 -9.61
CA VAL A 12 27.65 -3.54 -9.90
C VAL A 12 27.21 -4.68 -8.99
N MET A 13 26.54 -4.39 -7.86
CA MET A 13 25.48 -5.21 -7.18
C MET A 13 25.04 -4.63 -5.81
N THR A 14 24.87 -3.31 -5.62
CA THR A 14 24.46 -2.78 -4.29
C THR A 14 23.13 -2.04 -4.24
N THR A 15 22.50 -1.69 -5.36
CA THR A 15 21.20 -0.98 -5.34
C THR A 15 19.98 -1.90 -5.37
N MET A 16 20.10 -3.13 -5.89
CA MET A 16 19.00 -4.10 -5.91
C MET A 16 18.61 -4.69 -4.54
N PRO A 17 19.54 -5.01 -3.61
CA PRO A 17 19.15 -5.63 -2.35
C PRO A 17 18.35 -4.70 -1.42
N ALA A 18 18.60 -3.39 -1.46
CA ALA A 18 17.88 -2.42 -0.63
C ALA A 18 16.41 -2.26 -1.06
N LEU A 19 16.15 -2.08 -2.36
CA LEU A 19 14.78 -2.01 -2.90
C LEU A 19 14.02 -3.33 -2.72
N ALA A 20 14.72 -4.47 -2.85
CA ALA A 20 14.12 -5.77 -2.61
C ALA A 20 13.74 -5.95 -1.14
N GLN A 21 14.56 -5.47 -0.20
CA GLN A 21 14.24 -5.51 1.23
C GLN A 21 13.05 -4.60 1.57
N GLU A 22 13.05 -3.35 1.10
CA GLU A 22 11.94 -2.39 1.31
C GLU A 22 10.60 -2.93 0.78
N ALA A 23 10.63 -3.67 -0.34
CA ALA A 23 9.46 -4.35 -0.86
C ALA A 23 9.01 -5.52 0.03
N GLN A 24 9.93 -6.28 0.61
CA GLN A 24 9.59 -7.36 1.55
C GLN A 24 9.00 -6.81 2.85
N ASP A 25 9.48 -5.67 3.32
CA ASP A 25 9.00 -5.04 4.55
C ASP A 25 7.52 -4.61 4.42
N LEU A 26 6.99 -4.40 3.21
CA LEU A 26 5.57 -4.12 3.00
C LEU A 26 4.65 -5.34 3.20
N ILE A 27 5.17 -6.56 3.10
CA ILE A 27 4.35 -7.78 3.22
C ILE A 27 3.78 -7.85 4.63
N GLY A 28 2.48 -8.16 4.70
CA GLY A 28 1.75 -8.23 5.96
C GLY A 28 0.41 -7.50 5.89
N ARG A 29 -0.17 -7.28 7.05
CA ARG A 29 -1.47 -6.63 7.21
C ARG A 29 -1.30 -5.21 7.73
N TRP A 30 -2.10 -4.31 7.19
CA TRP A 30 -2.05 -2.89 7.50
C TRP A 30 -3.46 -2.37 7.74
N LYS A 31 -3.62 -1.57 8.79
CA LYS A 31 -4.82 -0.79 9.07
C LYS A 31 -4.65 0.58 8.45
N ILE A 32 -5.69 1.08 7.81
CA ILE A 32 -5.72 2.39 7.15
C ILE A 32 -6.64 3.30 7.94
N ILE A 33 -6.11 4.48 8.28
CA ILE A 33 -6.78 5.47 9.12
C ILE A 33 -6.75 6.81 8.39
N SER A 34 -7.90 7.47 8.31
CA SER A 34 -7.98 8.87 7.86
C SER A 34 -7.27 9.79 8.85
N LEU A 35 -6.43 10.68 8.34
CA LEU A 35 -5.83 11.77 9.10
C LEU A 35 -6.61 13.08 8.94
N ASP A 36 -7.68 13.07 8.15
CA ASP A 36 -8.54 14.23 7.91
C ASP A 36 -9.72 14.21 8.88
N GLU A 37 -9.77 15.23 9.75
CA GLU A 37 -10.84 15.40 10.74
C GLU A 37 -12.22 15.65 10.09
N GLU A 38 -12.26 16.13 8.85
CA GLU A 38 -13.51 16.31 8.11
C GLU A 38 -14.01 15.02 7.46
N ARG A 39 -13.14 14.00 7.37
CA ARG A 39 -13.45 12.69 6.76
C ARG A 39 -13.00 11.52 7.65
N PRO A 40 -13.45 11.44 8.93
CA PRO A 40 -13.05 10.37 9.85
C PRO A 40 -13.61 9.00 9.44
N GLU A 41 -14.65 8.95 8.61
CA GLU A 41 -15.32 7.74 8.16
C GLU A 41 -14.45 6.85 7.26
N PHE A 42 -13.48 7.43 6.56
CA PHE A 42 -12.61 6.67 5.68
C PHE A 42 -11.68 5.78 6.49
N SER A 43 -11.75 4.48 6.22
CA SER A 43 -10.91 3.49 6.87
C SER A 43 -10.80 2.23 6.03
N GLY A 44 -9.83 1.38 6.35
CA GLY A 44 -9.69 0.11 5.66
C GLY A 44 -8.64 -0.79 6.27
N GLU A 45 -8.53 -1.98 5.72
CA GLU A 45 -7.44 -2.90 5.97
C GLU A 45 -6.94 -3.48 4.66
N ILE A 46 -5.64 -3.60 4.51
CA ILE A 46 -5.01 -4.24 3.35
C ILE A 46 -4.07 -5.34 3.80
N SER A 47 -4.15 -6.47 3.11
CA SER A 47 -3.18 -7.56 3.21
C SER A 47 -2.30 -7.53 1.98
N ILE A 48 -1.00 -7.30 2.15
CA ILE A 48 0.01 -7.30 1.07
C ILE A 48 0.77 -8.62 1.13
N TYR A 49 0.97 -9.23 -0.03
CA TYR A 49 1.67 -10.50 -0.18
C TYR A 49 2.45 -10.54 -1.50
N GLN A 50 3.42 -11.45 -1.59
CA GLN A 50 4.11 -11.72 -2.84
C GLN A 50 3.26 -12.68 -3.68
N GLY A 51 2.82 -12.22 -4.85
CA GLY A 51 2.08 -13.05 -5.81
C GLY A 51 2.98 -14.01 -6.58
N ASP A 52 2.37 -14.92 -7.33
CA ASP A 52 3.06 -16.00 -8.07
C ASP A 52 4.05 -15.48 -9.12
N SER A 53 3.85 -14.25 -9.61
CA SER A 53 4.76 -13.58 -10.56
C SER A 53 5.99 -12.95 -9.90
N GLY A 54 6.12 -13.06 -8.57
CA GLY A 54 7.13 -12.40 -7.76
C GLY A 54 6.84 -10.93 -7.46
N LYS A 55 5.76 -10.35 -8.03
CA LYS A 55 5.31 -8.99 -7.76
C LYS A 55 4.54 -8.91 -6.44
N LEU A 56 4.52 -7.73 -5.83
CA LEU A 56 3.68 -7.47 -4.68
C LEU A 56 2.23 -7.19 -5.11
N GLU A 57 1.33 -7.91 -4.49
CA GLU A 57 -0.11 -7.81 -4.68
C GLU A 57 -0.77 -7.57 -3.32
N GLY A 58 -2.05 -7.20 -3.33
CA GLY A 58 -2.80 -7.12 -2.09
C GLY A 58 -4.30 -7.22 -2.26
N GLU A 59 -4.96 -7.47 -1.14
CA GLU A 59 -6.41 -7.37 -1.01
C GLU A 59 -6.74 -6.30 0.02
N LEU A 60 -7.48 -5.29 -0.44
CA LEU A 60 -7.89 -4.14 0.34
C LEU A 60 -9.39 -4.23 0.59
N VAL A 61 -9.79 -4.09 1.85
CA VAL A 61 -11.16 -3.75 2.20
C VAL A 61 -11.17 -2.33 2.70
N ALA A 62 -11.77 -1.43 1.93
CA ALA A 62 -11.93 -0.03 2.29
C ALA A 62 -13.41 0.31 2.45
N GLN A 63 -13.66 1.30 3.29
CA GLN A 63 -14.96 1.90 3.47
C GLN A 63 -14.83 3.41 3.52
N ASP A 64 -15.86 4.07 3.02
CA ASP A 64 -15.95 5.51 2.96
C ASP A 64 -17.42 5.94 3.05
N ALA A 65 -17.67 7.13 3.55
CA ALA A 65 -18.94 7.81 3.37
C ALA A 65 -18.72 9.09 2.58
N TYR A 66 -19.43 9.23 1.47
CA TYR A 66 -19.35 10.44 0.65
C TYR A 66 -20.74 10.95 0.32
N ALA A 67 -21.00 12.23 0.62
CA ALA A 67 -22.27 12.91 0.38
C ALA A 67 -23.49 12.15 0.95
N GLY A 68 -23.34 11.55 2.14
CA GLY A 68 -24.40 10.82 2.84
C GLY A 68 -24.61 9.38 2.38
N ASN A 69 -23.71 8.82 1.56
CA ASN A 69 -23.77 7.42 1.14
C ASN A 69 -22.56 6.66 1.69
N PHE A 70 -22.81 5.60 2.46
CA PHE A 70 -21.78 4.68 2.88
C PHE A 70 -21.53 3.60 1.82
N GLY A 71 -20.25 3.34 1.58
CA GLY A 71 -19.77 2.28 0.70
C GLY A 71 -18.65 1.48 1.34
N ARG A 72 -18.69 0.15 1.18
CA ARG A 72 -17.58 -0.74 1.54
C ARG A 72 -17.27 -1.67 0.38
N ALA A 73 -16.01 -1.75 -0.02
CA ALA A 73 -15.58 -2.49 -1.19
C ALA A 73 -14.38 -3.40 -0.89
N LEU A 74 -14.41 -4.59 -1.47
CA LEU A 74 -13.23 -5.44 -1.63
C LEU A 74 -12.53 -5.03 -2.93
N GLN A 75 -11.23 -4.81 -2.84
CA GLN A 75 -10.40 -4.35 -3.94
C GLN A 75 -9.17 -5.25 -4.08
N GLY A 76 -8.79 -5.49 -5.33
CA GLY A 76 -7.49 -6.09 -5.65
C GLY A 76 -6.47 -4.98 -5.87
N CYS A 77 -5.23 -5.20 -5.43
CA CYS A 77 -4.18 -4.20 -5.45
C CYS A 77 -2.91 -4.72 -6.14
N SER A 78 -2.26 -3.84 -6.91
CA SER A 78 -0.87 -3.98 -7.33
C SER A 78 -0.03 -2.99 -6.53
N VAL A 79 1.06 -3.45 -5.93
CA VAL A 79 1.93 -2.63 -5.08
C VAL A 79 3.29 -2.44 -5.76
N THR A 80 3.83 -1.23 -5.71
CA THR A 80 5.15 -0.92 -6.28
C THR A 80 5.91 0.02 -5.35
N VAL A 81 7.18 -0.32 -5.10
CA VAL A 81 8.12 0.52 -4.35
C VAL A 81 9.06 1.20 -5.34
N SER A 82 9.25 2.51 -5.18
CA SER A 82 10.18 3.29 -6.00
C SER A 82 10.89 4.32 -5.13
N GLY A 83 12.08 3.96 -4.65
CA GLY A 83 12.77 4.73 -3.62
C GLY A 83 11.93 4.80 -2.35
N GLU A 84 11.78 5.98 -1.78
CA GLU A 84 10.98 6.21 -0.56
C GLU A 84 9.46 6.07 -0.74
N TYR A 85 8.99 5.94 -2.00
CA TYR A 85 7.56 5.94 -2.31
C TYR A 85 7.01 4.53 -2.45
N VAL A 86 5.83 4.33 -1.87
CA VAL A 86 5.00 3.14 -2.04
C VAL A 86 3.74 3.54 -2.79
N PHE A 87 3.49 2.89 -3.92
CA PHE A 87 2.33 3.09 -4.76
C PHE A 87 1.43 1.86 -4.70
N VAL A 88 0.14 2.07 -4.44
CA VAL A 88 -0.86 1.00 -4.43
C VAL A 88 -1.95 1.36 -5.41
N TYR A 89 -2.05 0.55 -6.47
CA TYR A 89 -3.08 0.70 -7.49
C TYR A 89 -4.16 -0.34 -7.27
N SER A 90 -5.36 0.12 -6.96
CA SER A 90 -6.50 -0.74 -6.63
C SER A 90 -7.52 -0.81 -7.76
N PHE A 91 -8.30 -1.88 -7.79
CA PHE A 91 -9.52 -1.98 -8.58
C PHE A 91 -10.61 -2.66 -7.74
N ILE A 92 -11.87 -2.27 -7.95
CA ILE A 92 -13.00 -2.86 -7.22
C ILE A 92 -13.23 -4.28 -7.74
N LYS A 93 -13.10 -5.26 -6.84
CA LYS A 93 -13.49 -6.65 -7.09
C LYS A 93 -14.97 -6.84 -6.81
N GLU A 94 -15.42 -6.32 -5.67
CA GLU A 94 -16.77 -6.52 -5.17
C GLU A 94 -17.19 -5.37 -4.27
N MET A 95 -18.45 -4.95 -4.40
CA MET A 95 -19.08 -4.05 -3.43
C MET A 95 -19.68 -4.90 -2.31
N LEU A 96 -19.15 -4.76 -1.10
CA LEU A 96 -19.56 -5.52 0.07
C LEU A 96 -20.79 -4.92 0.74
N VAL A 97 -20.85 -3.59 0.81
CA VAL A 97 -21.99 -2.84 1.34
C VAL A 97 -22.23 -1.63 0.45
N TRP A 98 -23.49 -1.40 0.14
CA TRP A 98 -23.93 -0.22 -0.59
C TRP A 98 -25.30 0.23 -0.08
N GLU A 99 -25.37 1.40 0.55
CA GLU A 99 -26.63 1.87 1.13
C GLU A 99 -27.65 2.34 0.09
N VAL A 100 -27.22 2.96 -1.01
CA VAL A 100 -28.13 3.55 -2.01
C VAL A 100 -28.04 2.83 -3.35
N PRO A 101 -29.08 2.12 -3.81
CA PRO A 101 -29.02 1.28 -5.01
C PRO A 101 -28.67 1.99 -6.33
N ASN A 102 -28.67 3.34 -6.38
CA ASN A 102 -28.25 4.14 -7.54
C ASN A 102 -27.72 5.51 -7.13
N PRO A 103 -26.46 5.63 -6.67
CA PRO A 103 -25.88 6.91 -6.36
C PRO A 103 -25.44 7.63 -7.64
N PRO A 104 -25.45 8.97 -7.63
CA PRO A 104 -25.00 9.77 -8.77
C PRO A 104 -23.50 9.59 -9.08
N PHE A 105 -22.72 9.13 -8.09
CA PHE A 105 -21.29 8.88 -8.21
C PHE A 105 -21.02 7.50 -7.61
N GLY A 106 -20.57 6.53 -8.42
CA GLY A 106 -20.22 5.20 -7.94
C GLY A 106 -19.02 5.25 -6.97
N TYR A 107 -18.80 4.15 -6.22
CA TYR A 107 -17.55 3.98 -5.48
C TYR A 107 -16.38 3.96 -6.46
N VAL A 108 -15.31 4.66 -6.14
CA VAL A 108 -14.08 4.66 -6.95
C VAL A 108 -13.02 3.82 -6.26
N PRO A 109 -12.11 3.17 -7.02
CA PRO A 109 -10.99 2.48 -6.41
C PRO A 109 -10.12 3.41 -5.55
N ASP A 110 -9.52 2.86 -4.51
CA ASP A 110 -8.68 3.59 -3.57
C ASP A 110 -7.21 3.43 -3.96
N HIS A 111 -6.67 4.41 -4.69
CA HIS A 111 -5.26 4.43 -5.08
C HIS A 111 -4.42 5.17 -4.04
N PHE A 112 -3.30 4.59 -3.62
CA PHE A 112 -2.46 5.21 -2.59
C PHE A 112 -1.10 5.61 -3.13
N ARG A 113 -0.61 6.75 -2.64
CA ARG A 113 0.79 7.15 -2.73
C ARG A 113 1.28 7.48 -1.33
N MET A 114 2.22 6.69 -0.85
CA MET A 114 2.67 6.70 0.54
C MET A 114 4.19 6.82 0.62
N THR A 115 4.68 7.20 1.78
CA THR A 115 6.09 7.15 2.18
C THR A 115 6.21 6.50 3.54
N TRP A 116 7.36 5.91 3.82
CA TRP A 116 7.70 5.40 5.14
C TRP A 116 7.78 6.53 6.16
N GLU A 117 7.08 6.37 7.27
CA GLU A 117 7.27 7.19 8.46
C GLU A 117 8.09 6.44 9.51
N SER A 118 7.88 5.12 9.62
CA SER A 118 8.66 4.18 10.42
C SER A 118 8.57 2.77 9.81
N GLU A 119 9.21 1.77 10.42
CA GLU A 119 9.11 0.35 10.00
C GLU A 119 7.67 -0.19 10.01
N ASP A 120 6.82 0.37 10.87
CA ASP A 120 5.44 -0.07 11.10
C ASP A 120 4.40 0.98 10.70
N ALA A 121 4.81 2.05 10.03
CA ALA A 121 3.91 3.10 9.60
C ALA A 121 4.26 3.70 8.23
N LEU A 122 3.23 3.86 7.41
CA LEU A 122 3.28 4.65 6.18
C LEU A 122 2.33 5.84 6.32
N VAL A 123 2.67 6.95 5.67
CA VAL A 123 1.79 8.12 5.57
C VAL A 123 1.71 8.58 4.13
N GLY A 124 0.56 9.13 3.73
CA GLY A 124 0.40 9.58 2.36
C GLY A 124 -1.04 9.95 2.02
N LEU A 125 -1.36 9.81 0.73
CA LEU A 125 -2.64 10.23 0.18
C LEU A 125 -3.35 9.05 -0.49
N VAL A 126 -4.66 8.95 -0.25
CA VAL A 126 -5.57 8.17 -1.10
C VAL A 126 -6.21 9.08 -2.15
N ASN A 127 -6.22 8.61 -3.40
CA ASN A 127 -6.75 9.28 -4.58
C ASN A 127 -6.22 10.72 -4.76
N GLY A 128 -5.02 10.98 -4.26
CA GLY A 128 -4.34 12.28 -4.32
C GLY A 128 -5.01 13.40 -3.51
N ARG A 129 -5.93 13.06 -2.59
CA ARG A 129 -6.75 14.04 -1.88
C ARG A 129 -6.75 13.86 -0.37
N LEU A 130 -7.08 12.66 0.08
CA LEU A 130 -7.32 12.41 1.50
C LEU A 130 -6.04 11.88 2.16
N SER A 131 -5.61 12.58 3.20
CA SER A 131 -4.46 12.18 4.02
C SER A 131 -4.79 10.95 4.84
N VAL A 132 -3.93 9.94 4.76
CA VAL A 132 -4.11 8.66 5.46
C VAL A 132 -2.80 8.20 6.10
N ARG A 133 -2.94 7.43 7.16
CA ARG A 133 -1.86 6.69 7.81
C ARG A 133 -2.16 5.21 7.72
N TRP A 134 -1.16 4.42 7.35
CA TRP A 134 -1.21 2.97 7.46
C TRP A 134 -0.38 2.54 8.64
N GLU A 135 -0.93 1.68 9.47
CA GLU A 135 -0.28 1.12 10.64
C GLU A 135 -0.24 -0.40 10.51
N ARG A 136 0.92 -1.00 10.75
CA ARG A 136 1.06 -2.45 10.68
C ARG A 136 0.17 -3.09 11.74
N ILE A 137 -0.63 -4.08 11.34
CA ILE A 137 -1.40 -4.91 12.26
C ILE A 137 -0.43 -5.98 12.75
N ASP A 138 -0.05 -5.87 14.02
CA ASP A 138 0.92 -6.73 14.70
C ASP A 138 0.67 -8.22 14.38
N PRO A 139 1.65 -8.97 13.84
CA PRO A 139 1.50 -10.41 13.59
C PRO A 139 1.45 -11.26 14.87
N GLY A 140 1.63 -10.64 16.05
CA GLY A 140 1.73 -11.30 17.36
C GLY A 140 0.42 -11.70 18.03
N LEU A 141 -0.74 -11.52 17.40
CA LEU A 141 -2.05 -11.93 17.92
C LEU A 141 -2.82 -12.75 16.88
N VAL A 142 -2.43 -14.00 16.70
CA VAL A 142 -3.27 -15.09 16.16
C VAL A 142 -3.29 -16.23 17.17
#